data_AF-A0A7K5QED5-F1
#
_entry.id   AF-A0A7K5QED5-F1
#
_cell.length_a   1.000
_cell.length_b   1.000
_cell.length_c   1.000
_cell.angle_alpha   90.00
_cell.angle_beta   90.00
_cell.angle_gamma   90.00
#
_symmetry.space_group_name_H-M   'P 1'
#
loop_
_entity.id
_entity.type
_entity.pdbx_description
1 polymer ?
#
loop_
_entity_poly.entity_id
_entity_poly.type
_entity_poly.pdbx_seq_one_letter_code
_entity_poly.pdbx_strand_id
1 'polypeptide(L)'
;VRLKNPSSNTLAYSAILVGRDAGEFSLPKGNTVTIPSTRQGFVNVEFTIRFLHPAEAVLLLIPNKVDGVDGATLTFSLKSEVKSIEPLGIIKCRSPCYEL
;
A
#
# COMPACT_ATOMS: atom_id res chain seq x y z
N VAL A 1 -1.70 -4.95 -6.07
CA VAL A 1 -1.81 -4.59 -7.51
C VAL A 1 -1.08 -5.61 -8.35
N ARG A 2 -1.70 -6.15 -9.41
CA ARG A 2 -1.05 -7.09 -10.35
C ARG A 2 -0.49 -6.34 -11.55
N LEU A 3 0.79 -6.49 -11.81
CA LEU A 3 1.49 -5.86 -12.92
C LEU A 3 1.92 -6.95 -13.91
N LYS A 4 1.80 -6.69 -15.21
CA LYS A 4 2.26 -7.58 -16.27
C LYS A 4 3.32 -6.85 -17.09
N ASN A 5 4.44 -7.51 -17.33
CA ASN A 5 5.47 -7.03 -18.24
C ASN A 5 5.38 -7.81 -19.57
N PRO A 6 4.74 -7.26 -20.62
CA PRO A 6 4.69 -7.90 -21.93
C PRO A 6 5.97 -7.70 -22.75
N SER A 7 6.92 -6.87 -22.28
CA SER A 7 8.14 -6.56 -23.02
C SER A 7 9.17 -7.68 -22.92
N SER A 8 10.17 -7.60 -23.79
CA SER A 8 11.34 -8.49 -23.80
C SER A 8 12.41 -8.12 -22.76
N ASN A 9 12.26 -7.00 -22.05
CA ASN A 9 13.26 -6.49 -21.10
C ASN A 9 12.74 -6.57 -19.66
N THR A 10 13.64 -6.56 -18.69
CA THR A 10 13.25 -6.46 -17.28
C THR A 10 12.81 -5.03 -16.98
N LEU A 11 11.67 -4.88 -16.31
CA LEU A 11 11.21 -3.58 -15.84
C LEU A 11 11.44 -3.47 -14.33
N ALA A 12 11.99 -2.33 -13.89
CA ALA A 12 12.16 -2.02 -12.49
C ALA A 12 11.52 -0.68 -12.16
N TYR A 13 10.93 -0.59 -10.97
CA TYR A 13 10.25 0.60 -10.49
C TYR A 13 10.63 0.88 -9.04
N SER A 14 10.77 2.17 -8.73
CA SER A 14 10.70 2.69 -7.36
C SER A 14 9.25 3.05 -7.04
N ALA A 15 8.71 2.43 -6.01
CA ALA A 15 7.37 2.63 -5.51
C ALA A 15 7.34 3.71 -4.43
N ILE A 16 6.39 4.64 -4.54
CA ILE A 16 6.20 5.74 -3.58
C ILE A 16 4.71 5.85 -3.26
N LEU A 17 4.39 5.96 -1.98
CA LEU A 17 3.05 6.28 -1.51
C LEU A 17 2.98 7.78 -1.25
N VAL A 18 2.02 8.46 -1.88
CA VAL A 18 1.80 9.90 -1.75
C VAL A 18 0.32 10.19 -1.50
N GLY A 19 0.02 11.38 -0.96
CA GLY A 19 -1.34 11.77 -0.61
C GLY A 19 -1.50 12.00 0.90
N ARG A 20 -2.68 12.48 1.29
CA ARG A 20 -2.98 12.86 2.67
C ARG A 20 -2.82 11.69 3.64
N ASP A 21 -3.38 10.53 3.29
CA ASP A 21 -3.43 9.38 4.18
C ASP A 21 -2.35 8.34 3.83
N ALA A 22 -1.31 8.73 3.08
CA ALA A 22 -0.24 7.83 2.65
C ALA A 22 0.46 7.12 3.82
N GLY A 23 0.53 7.75 5.00
CA GLY A 23 1.09 7.14 6.22
C GLY A 23 0.26 5.98 6.79
N GLU A 24 -0.95 5.75 6.29
CA GLU A 24 -1.78 4.58 6.63
C GLU A 24 -1.56 3.41 5.68
N PHE A 25 -0.77 3.61 4.62
CA PHE A 25 -0.41 2.58 3.67
C PHE A 25 1.08 2.22 3.80
N SER A 26 1.43 0.96 3.56
CA SER A 26 2.82 0.50 3.58
C SER A 26 3.12 -0.49 2.46
N LEU A 27 4.41 -0.61 2.15
CA LEU A 27 4.94 -1.55 1.16
C LEU A 27 5.76 -2.62 1.91
N PRO A 28 5.17 -3.74 2.32
CA PRO A 28 5.80 -4.71 3.24
C PRO A 28 7.05 -5.38 2.65
N LYS A 29 7.17 -5.42 1.32
CA LYS A 29 8.33 -5.99 0.61
C LYS A 29 9.39 -4.94 0.24
N GLY A 30 9.25 -3.73 0.74
CA GLY A 30 10.08 -2.59 0.37
C GLY A 30 9.55 -1.83 -0.86
N ASN A 31 10.28 -0.80 -1.24
CA ASN A 31 9.88 0.17 -2.27
C ASN A 31 10.37 -0.18 -3.68
N THR A 32 11.06 -1.30 -3.90
CA THR A 32 11.57 -1.67 -5.22
C THR A 32 10.73 -2.80 -5.81
N VAL A 33 10.29 -2.63 -7.06
CA VAL A 33 9.48 -3.60 -7.78
C VAL A 33 10.19 -3.97 -9.08
N THR A 34 10.58 -5.23 -9.22
CA THR A 34 11.19 -5.76 -10.45
C THR A 34 10.27 -6.79 -11.09
N ILE A 35 10.03 -6.66 -12.38
CA ILE A 35 9.17 -7.55 -13.16
C ILE A 35 9.99 -8.06 -14.35
N PRO A 36 10.42 -9.34 -14.33
CA PRO A 36 11.15 -9.94 -15.44
C PRO A 36 10.37 -9.89 -16.75
N SER A 37 11.08 -9.97 -17.87
CA SER A 37 10.49 -9.99 -19.21
C SER A 37 9.42 -11.09 -19.34
N THR A 38 8.31 -10.78 -20.02
CA THR A 38 7.17 -11.68 -20.24
C THR A 38 6.49 -12.24 -18.98
N ARG A 39 6.86 -11.78 -17.78
CA ARG A 39 6.30 -12.23 -16.49
C ARG A 39 5.28 -11.24 -15.93
N GLN A 40 4.62 -11.69 -14.87
CA GLN A 40 3.75 -10.85 -14.04
C GLN A 40 4.28 -10.81 -12.61
N GLY A 41 4.02 -9.72 -11.91
CA GLY A 41 4.38 -9.51 -10.53
C GLY A 41 3.23 -8.89 -9.73
N PHE A 42 3.41 -8.86 -8.41
CA PHE A 42 2.47 -8.24 -7.50
C PHE A 42 3.17 -7.18 -6.66
N VAL A 43 2.55 -6.01 -6.58
CA VAL A 43 2.87 -5.00 -5.56
C VAL A 43 1.86 -5.15 -4.46
N ASN A 44 2.33 -5.59 -3.29
CA ASN A 44 1.52 -5.67 -2.09
C ASN A 44 1.52 -4.29 -1.43
N VAL A 45 0.33 -3.80 -1.11
CA VAL A 45 0.12 -2.57 -0.34
C VAL A 45 -0.72 -3.00 0.86
N GLU A 46 -0.21 -2.71 2.05
CA GLU A 46 -0.93 -2.94 3.29
C GLU A 46 -1.58 -1.63 3.74
N PHE A 47 -2.74 -1.74 4.36
CA PHE A 47 -3.47 -0.62 4.95
C PHE A 47 -3.58 -0.86 6.45
N THR A 48 -3.14 0.11 7.25
CA THR A 48 -3.19 0.09 8.71
C THR A 48 -4.13 1.18 9.19
N ILE A 49 -5.29 0.78 9.70
CA ILE A 49 -6.26 1.71 10.26
C ILE A 49 -5.79 2.25 11.61
N ARG A 50 -5.83 3.58 11.77
CA ARG A 50 -5.61 4.25 13.07
C ARG A 50 -6.87 4.89 13.63
N PHE A 51 -7.72 5.38 12.73
CA PHE A 51 -9.00 6.00 13.06
C PHE A 51 -10.08 5.49 12.12
N LEU A 52 -11.33 5.47 12.58
CA LEU A 52 -12.48 5.08 11.77
C LEU A 52 -12.87 6.21 10.79
N HIS A 53 -12.06 6.43 9.76
CA HIS A 53 -12.40 7.29 8.63
C HIS A 53 -11.95 6.65 7.31
N PRO A 54 -12.56 7.04 6.17
CA PRO A 54 -12.02 6.72 4.85
C PRO A 54 -10.61 7.26 4.70
N ALA A 55 -9.75 6.49 4.03
CA ALA A 55 -8.36 6.85 3.77
C ALA A 55 -8.08 6.82 2.27
N GLU A 56 -7.45 7.89 1.77
CA GLU A 56 -7.07 8.02 0.36
C GLU A 56 -5.58 8.31 0.18
N ALA A 57 -4.97 7.57 -0.74
CA ALA A 57 -3.58 7.74 -1.13
C ALA A 57 -3.39 7.39 -2.62
N VAL A 58 -2.17 7.56 -3.11
CA VAL A 58 -1.75 7.21 -4.46
C VAL A 58 -0.45 6.41 -4.38
N LEU A 59 -0.43 5.25 -5.03
CA LEU A 59 0.79 4.51 -5.30
C LEU A 59 1.35 4.95 -6.66
N LEU A 60 2.54 5.55 -6.65
CA LEU A 60 3.34 5.86 -7.82
C LEU A 60 4.41 4.79 -8.01
N LEU A 61 4.55 4.28 -9.23
CA LEU A 61 5.67 3.43 -9.64
C LEU A 61 6.47 4.20 -10.66
N ILE A 62 7.61 4.72 -10.23
CA ILE A 62 8.52 5.51 -11.06
C ILE A 62 9.54 4.54 -11.68
N PRO A 63 9.68 4.52 -13.02
CA PRO A 63 10.58 3.61 -13.70
C PRO A 63 12.03 3.91 -13.32
N ASN A 64 12.76 2.86 -12.97
CA ASN A 64 14.21 2.91 -12.84
C ASN A 64 14.82 2.47 -14.17
N LYS A 65 15.89 3.13 -14.62
CA LYS A 65 16.64 2.67 -15.80
C LYS A 65 17.33 1.34 -15.48
N VAL A 66 16.80 0.26 -16.04
CA VAL A 66 17.38 -1.08 -16.03
C VAL A 66 17.39 -1.59 -17.47
N ASP A 67 18.48 -2.24 -17.86
CA ASP A 67 18.71 -2.73 -19.23
C ASP A 67 18.58 -1.66 -20.33
N GLY A 68 18.78 -0.38 -19.99
CA GLY A 68 18.69 0.74 -20.93
C GLY A 68 17.27 1.08 -21.41
N VAL A 69 16.24 0.52 -20.76
CA VAL A 69 14.84 0.66 -21.15
C VAL A 69 14.14 1.63 -20.21
N ASP A 70 13.45 2.61 -20.79
CA ASP A 70 12.58 3.52 -20.06
C ASP A 70 11.18 2.91 -19.94
N GLY A 71 10.78 2.60 -18.70
CA GLY A 71 9.39 2.29 -18.37
C GLY A 71 8.53 3.55 -18.35
N ALA A 72 7.20 3.39 -18.33
CA ALA A 72 6.29 4.49 -18.07
C ALA A 72 5.99 4.58 -16.57
N THR A 73 5.84 5.80 -16.03
CA THR A 73 5.33 5.96 -14.67
C THR A 73 3.91 5.42 -14.57
N LEU A 74 3.65 4.56 -13.59
CA LEU A 74 2.33 4.03 -13.31
C LEU A 74 1.76 4.64 -12.04
N THR A 75 0.47 4.93 -12.04
CA THR A 75 -0.23 5.57 -10.93
C THR A 75 -1.48 4.78 -10.58
N PHE A 76 -1.65 4.47 -9.30
CA PHE A 76 -2.82 3.76 -8.78
C PHE A 76 -3.46 4.56 -7.64
N SER A 77 -4.75 4.85 -7.75
CA SER A 77 -5.51 5.42 -6.63
C SER A 77 -5.79 4.33 -5.60
N LEU A 78 -5.51 4.64 -4.34
CA LEU A 78 -5.78 3.80 -3.19
C LEU A 78 -6.91 4.43 -2.39
N LYS A 79 -7.97 3.66 -2.16
CA LYS A 79 -9.10 4.06 -1.31
C LYS A 79 -9.42 2.91 -0.38
N SER A 80 -9.46 3.19 0.91
CA SER A 80 -9.77 2.19 1.93
C SER A 80 -10.80 2.76 2.91
N GLU A 81 -11.72 1.91 3.36
CA GLU A 81 -12.75 2.25 4.34
C GLU A 81 -13.06 0.99 5.16
N VAL A 82 -13.01 1.12 6.48
CA VAL A 82 -13.45 0.06 7.40
C VAL A 82 -14.88 0.35 7.82
N LYS A 83 -15.81 -0.52 7.42
CA LYS A 83 -17.26 -0.32 7.65
C LYS A 83 -17.74 -0.83 9.00
N SER A 84 -17.06 -1.82 9.57
CA SER A 84 -17.41 -2.42 10.86
C SER A 84 -16.17 -3.00 11.52
N ILE A 85 -16.09 -2.89 12.84
CA ILE A 85 -15.10 -3.56 13.67
C ILE A 85 -15.88 -4.37 14.71
N GLU A 86 -15.82 -5.70 14.61
CA GLU A 86 -16.48 -6.59 15.56
C GLU A 86 -15.50 -6.97 16.67
N PRO A 87 -15.86 -6.74 17.96
CA PRO A 87 -15.01 -7.14 19.07
C PRO A 87 -14.99 -8.66 19.21
N LEU A 88 -13.79 -9.23 19.39
CA LEU A 88 -13.62 -10.66 19.67
C LEU A 88 -14.13 -11.06 21.06
N GLY A 89 -14.29 -10.10 21.97
CA GLY A 89 -14.78 -10.31 23.33
C GLY A 89 -14.92 -8.99 24.09
N ILE A 90 -15.63 -9.02 25.20
CA ILE A 90 -15.85 -7.87 26.07
C ILE A 90 -15.26 -8.16 27.44
N ILE A 91 -14.35 -7.30 27.90
CA ILE A 91 -13.80 -7.37 29.26
C ILE A 91 -14.50 -6.32 30.11
N LYS A 92 -15.11 -6.75 31.22
CA LYS A 92 -15.77 -5.86 32.19
C LYS A 92 -14.83 -5.60 33.36
N CYS A 93 -14.53 -4.33 33.63
CA CYS A 93 -13.65 -3.91 34.72
C CYS A 93 -14.40 -2.94 35.64
N ARG A 94 -14.19 -3.02 36.96
CA ARG A 94 -14.57 -1.95 37.91
C ARG A 94 -13.32 -1.16 38.27
N SER A 95 -13.38 0.16 38.17
CA SER A 95 -12.36 1.08 38.67
C SER A 95 -12.97 1.94 39.79
N PRO A 96 -12.23 2.24 40.86
CA PRO A 96 -12.69 3.24 41.82
C PRO A 96 -12.84 4.58 41.09
N CYS A 97 -14.04 5.16 41.14
CA CYS A 97 -14.22 6.53 40.70
C CYS A 97 -13.54 7.44 41.72
N TYR A 98 -13.00 8.59 41.26
CA TYR A 98 -12.47 9.60 42.17
C TYR A 98 -13.60 10.08 43.08
N GLU A 99 -13.44 9.94 44.41
CA GLU A 99 -14.36 10.47 45.41
C GLU A 99 -13.84 11.85 45.86
N LEU A 100 -14.73 12.86 45.86
CA LEU A 100 -14.43 14.27 46.20
C LEU A 100 -14.43 14.51 47.72
#